data_AF-A0A7W6Y6C4-F1
#
_entry.id   AF-A0A7W6Y6C4-F1
#
_cell.length_a   1.000
_cell.length_b   1.000
_cell.length_c   1.000
_cell.angle_alpha   90.00
_cell.angle_beta   90.00
_cell.angle_gamma   90.00
#
_symmetry.space_group_name_H-M   'P 1'
#
loop_
_entity.id
_entity.type
_entity.pdbx_description
1 polymer ?
#
loop_
_entity_poly.entity_id
_entity_poly.type
_entity_poly.pdbx_seq_one_letter_code
_entity_poly.pdbx_strand_id
1 'polypeptide(L)'
;MIAEALLYAATWPLTGKPHRKFVRYSVNLWSRAGRCAAEWTEHEEMSRNAIRAATADLRQKRTAVVLGSGLLRDVPIENLARDFDTVVLIDLVHLASVRLSAKAHRNIRLIERDLSGYDALVAGREPEPLGFLRTVPYLDFVVSANLLSQIGRGVKRRYEPRRPECLPIQWKG
;
A
#
# COMPACT_ATOMS: atom_id res chain seq x y z
N MET A 1 -19.81 9.57 -1.59
CA MET A 1 -19.33 10.95 -1.29
C MET A 1 -19.34 11.31 0.21
N ILE A 2 -20.12 10.65 1.08
CA ILE A 2 -20.00 10.85 2.55
C ILE A 2 -18.99 9.87 3.17
N ALA A 3 -19.05 8.59 2.79
CA ALA A 3 -18.15 7.56 3.32
C ALA A 3 -16.67 7.88 3.04
N GLU A 4 -16.36 8.39 1.85
CA GLU A 4 -15.00 8.84 1.50
C GLU A 4 -14.53 10.00 2.37
N ALA A 5 -15.39 10.97 2.66
CA ALA A 5 -15.06 12.12 3.50
C ALA A 5 -14.82 11.69 4.95
N LEU A 6 -15.66 10.79 5.48
CA LEU A 6 -15.48 10.20 6.81
C LEU A 6 -14.18 9.39 6.89
N LEU A 7 -13.91 8.56 5.89
CA LEU A 7 -12.69 7.75 5.83
C LEU A 7 -11.44 8.63 5.71
N TYR A 8 -11.50 9.70 4.92
CA TYR A 8 -10.43 10.69 4.83
C TYR A 8 -10.18 11.35 6.19
N ALA A 9 -11.23 11.89 6.82
CA ALA A 9 -11.14 12.58 8.10
C ALA A 9 -10.61 11.65 9.22
N ALA A 10 -11.04 10.39 9.25
CA ALA A 10 -10.55 9.39 10.19
C ALA A 10 -9.09 8.98 9.93
N THR A 11 -8.66 8.95 8.67
CA THR A 11 -7.29 8.53 8.29
C THR A 11 -6.26 9.64 8.49
N TRP A 12 -6.64 10.89 8.24
CA TRP A 12 -5.75 12.06 8.29
C TRP A 12 -4.94 12.21 9.60
N PRO A 13 -5.54 12.16 10.81
CA PRO A 13 -4.80 12.31 12.05
C PRO A 13 -3.90 11.10 12.34
N LEU A 14 -4.24 9.93 11.81
CA LEU A 14 -3.48 8.68 12.00
C LEU A 14 -2.26 8.57 11.08
N THR A 15 -2.15 9.46 10.10
CA THR A 15 -1.10 9.43 9.07
C THR A 15 -0.01 10.45 9.37
N GLY A 16 1.25 10.03 9.24
CA GLY A 16 2.42 10.90 9.41
C GLY A 16 2.40 12.10 8.46
N LYS A 17 2.88 13.26 8.92
CA LYS A 17 2.86 14.53 8.14
C LYS A 17 3.37 14.37 6.69
N PRO A 18 4.49 13.66 6.41
CA PRO A 18 4.99 13.51 5.04
C PRO A 18 4.03 12.77 4.10
N HIS A 19 3.21 11.86 4.63
CA HIS A 19 2.35 10.97 3.86
C HIS A 19 0.91 11.47 3.71
N ARG A 20 0.49 12.48 4.49
CA ARG A 20 -0.88 13.04 4.45
C ARG A 20 -1.36 13.44 3.05
N LYS A 21 -0.44 13.92 2.20
CA LYS A 21 -0.73 14.26 0.79
C LYS A 21 -1.24 13.08 -0.05
N PHE A 22 -0.97 11.84 0.38
CA PHE A 22 -1.41 10.62 -0.29
C PHE A 22 -2.75 10.08 0.23
N VAL A 23 -3.29 10.59 1.34
CA VAL A 23 -4.55 10.09 1.93
C VAL A 23 -5.70 10.20 0.94
N ARG A 24 -5.79 11.32 0.20
CA ARG A 24 -6.81 11.50 -0.85
C ARG A 24 -6.70 10.45 -1.95
N TYR A 25 -5.47 10.10 -2.35
CA TYR A 25 -5.24 9.05 -3.34
C TYR A 25 -5.71 7.68 -2.83
N SER A 26 -5.36 7.32 -1.59
CA SER A 26 -5.78 6.05 -0.98
C SER A 26 -7.31 5.96 -0.81
N VAL A 27 -7.98 7.04 -0.45
CA VAL A 27 -9.46 7.09 -0.37
C VAL A 27 -10.10 6.96 -1.75
N ASN A 28 -9.53 7.60 -2.78
CA ASN A 28 -10.01 7.45 -4.16
C ASN A 28 -9.84 6.01 -4.66
N LEU A 29 -8.73 5.36 -4.31
CA LEU A 29 -8.50 3.95 -4.61
C LEU A 29 -9.54 3.07 -3.89
N TRP A 30 -9.82 3.33 -2.61
CA TRP A 30 -10.85 2.63 -1.84
C TRP A 30 -12.25 2.75 -2.47
N SER A 31 -12.63 3.97 -2.83
CA SER A 31 -13.90 4.26 -3.50
C SER A 31 -14.01 3.55 -4.86
N ARG A 32 -12.94 3.55 -5.66
CA ARG A 32 -12.90 2.81 -6.94
C ARG A 32 -12.96 1.31 -6.74
N ALA A 33 -12.23 0.77 -5.77
CA ALA A 33 -12.25 -0.64 -5.44
C ALA A 33 -13.67 -1.09 -5.05
N GLY A 34 -14.42 -0.25 -4.32
CA GLY A 34 -15.83 -0.51 -4.01
C GLY A 34 -16.72 -0.58 -5.26
N ARG A 35 -16.56 0.36 -6.20
CA ARG A 35 -17.34 0.37 -7.44
C ARG A 35 -17.01 -0.78 -8.39
N CYS A 36 -15.73 -1.13 -8.49
CA CYS A 36 -15.23 -2.17 -9.39
C CYS A 36 -15.00 -3.50 -8.66
N ALA A 37 -15.71 -3.74 -7.55
CA ALA A 37 -15.40 -4.87 -6.68
C ALA A 37 -15.60 -6.21 -7.40
N ALA A 38 -16.67 -6.34 -8.20
CA ALA A 38 -16.95 -7.55 -8.95
C ALA A 38 -15.86 -7.85 -9.98
N GLU A 39 -15.45 -6.84 -10.74
CA GLU A 39 -14.43 -6.96 -11.78
C GLU A 39 -13.04 -7.24 -11.21
N TRP A 40 -12.77 -6.83 -9.97
CA TRP A 40 -11.48 -7.04 -9.32
C TRP A 40 -11.42 -8.34 -8.50
N THR A 41 -12.56 -8.97 -8.22
CA THR A 41 -12.65 -10.11 -7.30
C THR A 41 -11.76 -11.27 -7.74
N GLU A 42 -11.78 -11.64 -9.01
CA GLU A 42 -10.94 -12.73 -9.55
C GLU A 42 -9.45 -12.42 -9.36
N HIS A 43 -9.03 -11.21 -9.73
CA HIS A 43 -7.64 -10.78 -9.59
C HIS A 43 -7.18 -10.73 -8.12
N GLU A 44 -8.04 -10.25 -7.23
CA GLU A 44 -7.78 -10.22 -5.79
C GLU A 44 -7.63 -11.63 -5.23
N GLU A 45 -8.51 -12.56 -5.61
CA GLU A 45 -8.41 -13.98 -5.23
C GLU A 45 -7.15 -14.65 -5.78
N MET A 46 -6.81 -14.43 -7.06
CA MET A 46 -5.56 -14.95 -7.63
C MET A 46 -4.33 -14.45 -6.88
N SER A 47 -4.32 -13.18 -6.49
CA SER A 47 -3.23 -12.58 -5.73
C SER A 47 -3.13 -13.18 -4.33
N ARG A 48 -4.26 -13.34 -3.63
CA ARG A 48 -4.32 -14.03 -2.34
C ARG A 48 -3.81 -15.47 -2.45
N ASN A 49 -4.21 -16.20 -3.49
CA ASN A 49 -3.79 -17.58 -3.72
C ASN A 49 -2.31 -17.69 -4.05
N ALA A 50 -1.76 -16.77 -4.85
CA ALA A 50 -0.32 -16.71 -5.11
C ALA A 50 0.49 -16.52 -3.82
N ILE A 51 0.03 -15.63 -2.92
CA ILE A 51 0.68 -15.43 -1.62
C ILE A 51 0.60 -16.71 -0.77
N ARG A 52 -0.59 -17.33 -0.67
CA ARG A 52 -0.77 -18.58 0.08
C ARG A 52 0.16 -19.69 -0.41
N ALA A 53 0.23 -19.86 -1.73
CA ALA A 53 1.09 -20.85 -2.37
C ALA A 53 2.57 -20.57 -2.07
N ALA A 54 3.01 -19.30 -2.20
CA ALA A 54 4.38 -18.92 -1.91
C ALA A 54 4.78 -19.14 -0.44
N THR A 55 3.82 -19.10 0.48
CA THR A 55 4.07 -19.35 1.91
C THR A 55 3.87 -20.80 2.34
N ALA A 56 3.34 -21.68 1.48
CA ALA A 56 2.92 -23.02 1.88
C ALA A 56 4.10 -23.88 2.36
N ASP A 57 5.19 -23.86 1.60
CA ASP A 57 6.35 -24.75 1.81
C ASP A 57 7.48 -24.11 2.63
N LEU A 58 7.23 -22.93 3.22
CA LEU A 58 8.21 -22.27 4.08
C LEU A 58 8.44 -23.07 5.35
N ARG A 59 9.68 -23.54 5.56
CA ARG A 59 10.10 -24.26 6.77
C ARG A 59 10.02 -23.41 8.03
N GLN A 60 10.22 -22.10 7.88
CA GLN A 60 10.18 -21.13 8.97
C GLN A 60 9.21 -20.00 8.58
N LYS A 61 8.38 -19.58 9.53
CA LYS A 61 7.37 -18.54 9.35
C LYS A 61 7.38 -17.57 10.52
N ARG A 62 8.50 -16.86 10.70
CA ARG A 62 8.68 -15.90 11.81
C ARG A 62 8.21 -14.52 11.36
N THR A 63 8.87 -13.92 10.38
CA THR A 63 8.48 -12.59 9.88
C THR A 63 8.11 -12.60 8.40
N ALA A 64 6.90 -12.14 8.10
CA ALA A 64 6.43 -11.80 6.76
C ALA A 64 6.39 -10.27 6.56
N VAL A 65 6.89 -9.78 5.42
CA VAL A 65 6.80 -8.38 5.02
C VAL A 65 5.95 -8.25 3.76
N VAL A 66 4.92 -7.40 3.80
CA VAL A 66 4.08 -7.06 2.66
C VAL A 66 4.37 -5.62 2.24
N LEU A 67 4.99 -5.46 1.07
CA LEU A 67 5.33 -4.19 0.46
C LEU A 67 4.16 -3.69 -0.40
N GLY A 68 3.67 -2.48 -0.12
CA GLY A 68 2.49 -1.92 -0.79
C GLY A 68 1.17 -2.54 -0.33
N SER A 69 1.03 -2.81 0.98
CA SER A 69 -0.13 -3.53 1.53
C SER A 69 -1.50 -2.93 1.21
N GLY A 70 -1.56 -1.63 0.88
CA GLY A 70 -2.73 -1.01 0.28
C GLY A 70 -3.97 -1.09 1.16
N LEU A 71 -5.06 -1.47 0.50
CA LEU A 71 -6.37 -1.66 1.11
C LEU A 71 -6.56 -3.06 1.71
N LEU A 72 -5.52 -3.91 1.67
CA LEU A 72 -5.54 -5.33 2.06
C LEU A 72 -6.50 -6.20 1.24
N ARG A 73 -6.91 -5.73 0.06
CA ARG A 73 -7.85 -6.48 -0.76
C ARG A 73 -7.19 -7.68 -1.45
N ASP A 74 -5.96 -7.56 -1.92
CA ASP A 74 -5.20 -8.62 -2.57
C ASP A 74 -4.27 -9.40 -1.60
N VAL A 75 -4.32 -9.08 -0.30
CA VAL A 75 -3.45 -9.66 0.74
C VAL A 75 -4.27 -10.56 1.65
N PRO A 76 -3.91 -11.86 1.82
CA PRO A 76 -4.65 -12.79 2.69
C PRO A 76 -4.24 -12.59 4.16
N ILE A 77 -4.64 -11.46 4.75
CA ILE A 77 -4.13 -11.00 6.04
C ILE A 77 -4.41 -11.97 7.19
N GLU A 78 -5.56 -12.64 7.20
CA GLU A 78 -5.92 -13.61 8.23
C GLU A 78 -5.00 -14.83 8.18
N ASN A 79 -4.54 -15.22 7.00
CA ASN A 79 -3.62 -16.34 6.83
C ASN A 79 -2.22 -15.96 7.20
N LEU A 80 -1.75 -14.80 6.76
CA LEU A 80 -0.44 -14.31 7.18
C LEU A 80 -0.38 -14.14 8.71
N ALA A 81 -1.43 -13.59 9.32
CA ALA A 81 -1.49 -13.42 10.77
C ALA A 81 -1.61 -14.74 11.55
N ARG A 82 -2.12 -15.80 10.93
CA ARG A 82 -2.14 -17.14 11.53
C ARG A 82 -0.80 -17.85 11.41
N ASP A 83 -0.20 -17.73 10.23
CA ASP A 83 0.95 -18.53 9.83
C ASP A 83 2.28 -17.94 10.30
N PHE A 84 2.36 -16.63 10.53
CA PHE A 84 3.60 -15.94 10.91
C PHE A 84 3.56 -15.36 12.33
N ASP A 85 4.70 -15.43 13.02
CA ASP A 85 4.87 -14.78 14.34
C ASP A 85 4.72 -13.26 14.28
N THR A 86 5.11 -12.65 13.15
CA THR A 86 5.02 -11.21 12.89
C THR A 86 4.73 -10.94 11.41
N VAL A 87 3.74 -10.08 11.15
CA VAL A 87 3.44 -9.60 9.79
C VAL A 87 3.62 -8.09 9.76
N VAL A 88 4.52 -7.62 8.90
CA VAL A 88 4.81 -6.20 8.72
C VAL A 88 4.19 -5.73 7.41
N LEU A 89 3.22 -4.83 7.51
CA LEU A 89 2.54 -4.23 6.37
C LEU A 89 3.11 -2.85 6.11
N ILE A 90 3.60 -2.63 4.90
CA ILE A 90 4.31 -1.42 4.51
C ILE A 90 3.55 -0.72 3.40
N ASP A 91 3.22 0.55 3.61
CA ASP A 91 2.61 1.42 2.62
C ASP A 91 2.90 2.89 2.96
N LEU A 92 2.67 3.82 2.04
CA LEU A 92 2.64 5.25 2.31
C LEU A 92 1.51 5.61 3.29
N VAL A 93 0.34 4.99 3.13
CA VAL A 93 -0.85 5.31 3.95
C VAL A 93 -1.67 4.05 4.21
N HIS A 94 -1.87 3.73 5.50
CA HIS A 94 -2.89 2.78 5.93
C HIS A 94 -4.17 3.53 6.33
N LEU A 95 -5.25 3.33 5.57
CA LEU A 95 -6.56 3.91 5.86
C LEU A 95 -7.09 3.48 7.24
N ALA A 96 -7.97 4.27 7.84
CA ALA A 96 -8.56 3.94 9.14
C ALA A 96 -9.26 2.56 9.15
N SER A 97 -9.88 2.16 8.05
CA SER A 97 -10.46 0.81 7.86
C SER A 97 -9.41 -0.30 7.89
N VAL A 98 -8.28 -0.11 7.21
CA VAL A 98 -7.13 -1.03 7.21
C VAL A 98 -6.53 -1.14 8.61
N ARG A 99 -6.37 -0.01 9.31
CA ARG A 99 -5.90 0.02 10.69
C ARG A 99 -6.84 -0.73 11.64
N LEU A 100 -8.15 -0.60 11.44
CA LEU A 100 -9.14 -1.30 12.25
C LEU A 100 -9.08 -2.82 12.02
N SER A 101 -8.97 -3.26 10.76
CA SER A 101 -8.78 -4.69 10.43
C SER A 101 -7.47 -5.23 11.04
N ALA A 102 -6.36 -4.51 10.89
CA ALA A 102 -5.08 -4.90 11.47
C ALA A 102 -5.11 -5.03 13.01
N LYS A 103 -5.91 -4.21 13.71
CA LYS A 103 -6.06 -4.28 15.17
C LYS A 103 -6.67 -5.60 15.66
N ALA A 104 -7.36 -6.36 14.81
CA ALA A 104 -7.87 -7.68 15.15
C ALA A 104 -6.74 -8.71 15.38
N HIS A 105 -5.51 -8.41 14.95
CA HIS A 105 -4.37 -9.31 15.00
C HIS A 105 -3.20 -8.70 15.79
N ARG A 106 -2.76 -9.37 16.86
CA ARG A 106 -1.73 -8.83 17.77
C ARG A 106 -0.32 -8.78 17.17
N ASN A 107 -0.08 -9.60 16.16
CA ASN A 107 1.20 -9.77 15.46
C ASN A 107 1.34 -8.91 14.19
N ILE A 108 0.35 -8.06 13.89
CA ILE A 108 0.42 -7.17 12.73
C ILE A 108 1.04 -5.83 13.10
N ARG A 109 2.02 -5.40 12.30
CA ARG A 109 2.71 -4.11 12.42
C ARG A 109 2.49 -3.31 11.15
N LEU A 110 1.99 -2.09 11.31
CA LEU A 110 1.82 -1.14 10.21
C LEU A 110 3.01 -0.18 10.19
N ILE A 111 3.72 -0.10 9.07
CA ILE A 111 4.83 0.83 8.89
C ILE A 111 4.55 1.74 7.71
N GLU A 112 4.52 3.04 7.98
CA GLU A 112 4.44 4.04 6.94
C GLU A 112 5.82 4.28 6.32
N ARG A 113 5.99 3.95 5.03
CA ARG A 113 7.28 4.13 4.34
C ARG A 113 7.11 4.41 2.86
N ASP A 114 7.87 5.39 2.36
CA ASP A 114 8.05 5.58 0.92
C ASP A 114 9.01 4.52 0.36
N LEU A 115 8.49 3.69 -0.54
CA LEU A 115 9.24 2.62 -1.20
C LEU A 115 9.70 3.02 -2.61
N SER A 116 9.49 4.26 -3.04
CA SER A 116 9.83 4.74 -4.40
C SER A 116 11.30 5.08 -4.61
N GLY A 117 12.04 5.39 -3.54
CA GLY A 117 13.41 5.90 -3.64
C GLY A 117 13.52 7.32 -4.21
N TYR A 118 12.39 8.01 -4.44
CA TYR A 118 12.34 9.29 -5.13
C TYR A 118 13.19 10.38 -4.45
N ASP A 119 13.15 10.47 -3.12
CA ASP A 119 13.88 11.51 -2.39
C ASP A 119 15.41 11.32 -2.49
N ALA A 120 15.89 10.08 -2.57
CA ALA A 120 17.30 9.79 -2.81
C ALA A 120 17.69 10.14 -4.25
N LEU A 121 16.85 9.78 -5.22
CA LEU A 121 17.04 10.11 -6.64
C LEU A 121 17.14 11.62 -6.87
N VAL A 122 16.23 12.42 -6.29
CA VAL A 122 16.26 13.89 -6.38
C VAL A 122 17.51 14.48 -5.71
N ALA A 123 18.00 13.84 -4.66
CA ALA A 123 19.22 14.26 -3.97
C ALA A 123 20.51 13.77 -4.64
N GLY A 124 20.44 13.14 -5.84
CA GLY A 124 21.60 12.62 -6.56
C GLY A 124 22.29 11.45 -5.86
N ARG A 125 21.60 10.75 -4.97
CA ARG A 125 22.10 9.54 -4.28
C ARG A 125 21.52 8.29 -4.92
N GLU A 126 22.26 7.18 -4.80
CA GLU A 126 21.75 5.86 -5.18
C GLU A 126 20.51 5.50 -4.34
N PRO A 127 19.35 5.21 -4.96
CA PRO A 127 18.14 4.91 -4.22
C PRO A 127 18.16 3.48 -3.66
N GLU A 128 18.09 3.34 -2.33
CA GLU A 128 17.95 2.04 -1.65
C GLU A 128 16.60 1.89 -0.91
N PRO A 129 15.45 1.92 -1.60
CA PRO A 129 14.14 1.89 -0.94
C PRO A 129 13.87 0.60 -0.16
N LEU A 130 14.53 -0.51 -0.52
CA LEU A 130 14.38 -1.81 0.12
C LEU A 130 15.54 -2.16 1.08
N GLY A 131 16.51 -1.26 1.27
CA GLY A 131 17.69 -1.53 2.10
C GLY A 131 17.35 -1.93 3.54
N PHE A 132 16.22 -1.43 4.06
CA PHE A 132 15.73 -1.76 5.40
C PHE A 132 15.34 -3.23 5.60
N LEU A 133 15.10 -4.01 4.53
CA LEU A 133 14.79 -5.43 4.66
C LEU A 133 15.94 -6.20 5.31
N ARG A 134 17.18 -5.72 5.15
CA ARG A 134 18.38 -6.29 5.79
C ARG A 134 18.36 -6.19 7.31
N THR A 135 17.57 -5.26 7.86
CA THR A 135 17.46 -5.04 9.31
C THR A 135 16.21 -5.68 9.90
N VAL A 136 15.38 -6.36 9.09
CA VAL A 136 14.18 -7.04 9.59
C VAL A 136 14.60 -8.37 10.22
N PRO A 137 14.36 -8.57 11.52
CA PRO A 137 14.77 -9.80 12.21
C PRO A 137 13.94 -10.98 11.73
N TYR A 138 14.61 -12.13 11.56
CA TYR A 138 13.95 -13.40 11.23
C TYR A 138 13.04 -13.31 9.99
N LEU A 139 13.49 -12.55 8.98
CA LEU A 139 12.75 -12.35 7.74
C LEU A 139 12.71 -13.64 6.93
N ASP A 140 11.53 -14.26 6.85
CA ASP A 140 11.32 -15.52 6.14
C ASP A 140 10.54 -15.33 4.83
N PHE A 141 9.76 -14.25 4.72
CA PHE A 141 8.93 -13.98 3.55
C PHE A 141 8.82 -12.49 3.25
N VAL A 142 8.95 -12.12 1.97
CA VAL A 142 8.68 -10.78 1.46
C VAL A 142 7.82 -10.88 0.21
N VAL A 143 6.75 -10.09 0.13
CA VAL A 143 5.94 -9.97 -1.08
C VAL A 143 5.69 -8.51 -1.45
N SER A 144 5.73 -8.22 -2.75
CA SER A 144 5.22 -6.97 -3.31
C SER A 144 3.74 -7.14 -3.67
N ALA A 145 2.84 -6.60 -2.86
CA ALA A 145 1.41 -6.54 -3.15
C ALA A 145 1.16 -5.31 -4.04
N ASN A 146 1.06 -5.53 -5.36
CA ASN A 146 0.72 -4.50 -6.35
C ASN A 146 1.59 -3.22 -6.34
N LEU A 147 2.76 -3.25 -5.69
CA LEU A 147 3.68 -2.11 -5.57
C LEU A 147 4.59 -2.00 -6.79
N LEU A 148 5.25 -3.10 -7.18
CA LEU A 148 6.28 -3.11 -8.23
C LEU A 148 5.74 -2.61 -9.58
N SER A 149 4.49 -2.94 -9.91
CA SER A 149 3.80 -2.45 -11.12
C SER A 149 3.45 -0.95 -11.06
N GLN A 150 3.39 -0.36 -9.86
CA GLN A 150 2.95 1.02 -9.65
C GLN A 150 4.06 2.01 -9.35
N ILE A 151 5.20 1.54 -8.83
CA ILE A 151 6.32 2.39 -8.40
C ILE A 151 6.82 3.29 -9.53
N GLY A 152 7.02 2.74 -10.73
CA GLY A 152 7.46 3.50 -11.91
C GLY A 152 6.43 4.53 -12.37
N ARG A 153 5.12 4.23 -12.24
CA ARG A 153 4.04 5.20 -12.54
C ARG A 153 4.02 6.35 -11.53
N GLY A 154 4.34 6.06 -10.27
CA GLY A 154 4.46 7.05 -9.20
C GLY A 154 5.60 8.02 -9.44
N VAL A 155 6.78 7.50 -9.78
CA VAL A 155 7.97 8.30 -10.11
C VAL A 155 7.73 9.15 -11.35
N LYS A 156 7.19 8.57 -12.43
CA LYS A 156 6.87 9.29 -13.67
C LYS A 156 5.95 10.50 -13.43
N ARG A 157 4.86 10.34 -12.66
CA ARG A 157 3.96 11.46 -12.31
C ARG A 157 4.60 12.59 -11.52
N ARG A 158 5.69 12.30 -10.82
CA ARG A 158 6.39 13.25 -9.97
C ARG A 158 7.51 13.96 -10.73
N TYR A 159 8.05 13.30 -11.75
CA TYR A 159 9.07 13.83 -12.65
C TYR A 159 8.46 14.62 -13.82
N GLU A 160 7.29 14.21 -14.32
CA GLU A 160 6.57 14.99 -15.32
C GLU A 160 6.18 16.35 -14.70
N PRO A 161 6.56 17.49 -15.31
CA PRO A 161 6.06 18.78 -14.87
C PRO A 161 4.54 18.70 -14.90
N ARG A 162 3.87 19.20 -13.84
CA ARG A 162 2.42 19.37 -13.83
C ARG A 162 2.07 20.10 -15.13
N ARG A 163 1.60 19.38 -16.15
CA ARG A 163 0.92 20.02 -17.27
C ARG A 163 -0.25 20.76 -16.62
N PRO A 164 -0.40 22.07 -16.82
CA PRO A 164 -1.54 22.77 -16.27
C PRO A 164 -2.78 22.00 -16.69
N GLU A 165 -3.58 21.62 -15.69
CA GLU A 165 -4.91 21.06 -15.91
C GLU A 165 -5.59 21.94 -16.95
N CYS A 166 -6.08 21.34 -18.05
CA CYS A 166 -6.82 22.05 -19.08
C CYS A 166 -7.83 22.97 -18.39
N LEU A 167 -7.60 24.28 -18.51
CA LEU A 167 -8.54 25.30 -18.05
C LEU A 167 -9.92 24.96 -18.63
N PRO A 168 -11.00 25.07 -17.85
CA PRO A 168 -12.34 24.81 -18.36
C PRO A 168 -12.57 25.70 -19.58
N ILE A 169 -12.97 25.07 -20.67
CA ILE A 169 -13.32 25.70 -21.93
C ILE A 169 -14.42 26.72 -21.63
N GLN A 170 -14.08 28.01 -21.66
CA GLN A 170 -15.08 29.06 -21.66
C GLN A 170 -15.81 29.01 -22.99
N TRP A 171 -17.04 28.49 -22.99
CA TRP A 171 -17.96 28.66 -24.08
C TRP A 171 -18.41 30.12 -24.12
N LYS A 172 -17.93 30.87 -25.11
CA LYS A 172 -18.60 32.08 -25.60
C LYS A 172 -19.41 31.69 -26.84
N GLY A 173 -20.71 31.76 -26.70
CA GLY A 173 -21.72 31.77 -27.75
C GLY A 173 -22.89 32.60 -27.24
#